data_AF-A0A8J8ECJ0-F1
#
_entry.id   AF-A0A8J8ECJ0-F1
#
_cell.length_a   1.000
_cell.length_b   1.000
_cell.length_c   1.000
_cell.angle_alpha   90.00
_cell.angle_beta   90.00
_cell.angle_gamma   90.00
#
_symmetry.space_group_name_H-M   'P 1'
#
loop_
_entity.id
_entity.type
_entity.pdbx_description
1 polymer ?
#
loop_
_entity_poly.entity_id
_entity_poly.type
_entity_poly.pdbx_seq_one_letter_code
_entity_poly.pdbx_strand_id
1 'polypeptide(L)'
;MIIGNVGLDSSAKLAFQSHAHTDHFVSAEVIYATRATKFLSHLRKGGFYREIEFGKAFYLGDFKAKLYPAGHMLGSAGIKLWLENGTLFYTGDTKWFKLRTAEKSRFPRADFLVIEATFGVPHFTFPTPREAEKKLIAFVEEALERGKRPVLYVNQMGKAQEVMKILDIHGYTVKASREMVKVARVYSKFGISFGNIAADGEVVLRSYRSPRVENSLSPWELTVSGFGTLKLSNHADFWELMRIVEKVDPERVFTVYGFAEEFARILNGIGYESVAIESTTTLPERWEFFNQIL
;
A
#
# COMPACT_ATOMS: atom_id res chain seq x y z
N MET A 1 8.91 -0.33 -12.56
CA MET A 1 8.89 0.04 -13.99
C MET A 1 9.94 1.12 -14.28
N ILE A 2 10.49 1.21 -15.49
CA ILE A 2 11.45 2.27 -15.87
C ILE A 2 10.95 2.97 -17.13
N ILE A 3 10.95 4.29 -17.13
CA ILE A 3 10.54 5.16 -18.25
C ILE A 3 11.68 6.16 -18.47
N GLY A 4 12.33 6.08 -19.63
CA GLY A 4 13.55 6.82 -19.92
C GLY A 4 14.66 6.49 -18.91
N ASN A 5 15.12 7.49 -18.18
CA ASN A 5 16.12 7.36 -17.11
C ASN A 5 15.52 7.32 -15.70
N VAL A 6 14.18 7.24 -15.58
CA VAL A 6 13.44 7.30 -14.32
C VAL A 6 12.84 5.95 -13.97
N GLY A 7 13.10 5.47 -12.77
CA GLY A 7 12.42 4.31 -12.19
C GLY A 7 11.18 4.69 -11.39
N LEU A 8 10.05 4.03 -11.62
CA LEU A 8 8.88 4.04 -10.75
C LEU A 8 8.85 2.73 -9.97
N ASP A 9 9.14 2.79 -8.66
CA ASP A 9 9.39 1.61 -7.80
C ASP A 9 10.37 0.61 -8.45
N SER A 10 11.39 1.15 -9.12
CA SER A 10 12.49 0.37 -9.68
C SER A 10 13.77 1.17 -9.62
N SER A 11 14.89 0.48 -9.40
CA SER A 11 16.21 1.12 -9.32
C SER A 11 16.64 1.65 -10.69
N ALA A 12 17.04 2.91 -10.72
CA ALA A 12 17.51 3.64 -11.90
C ALA A 12 18.36 4.83 -11.43
N LYS A 13 18.86 5.68 -12.34
CA LYS A 13 19.63 6.87 -11.94
C LYS A 13 18.82 7.80 -11.03
N LEU A 14 17.59 8.10 -11.43
CA LEU A 14 16.58 8.77 -10.63
C LEU A 14 15.42 7.81 -10.40
N ALA A 15 14.87 7.76 -9.19
CA ALA A 15 13.74 6.88 -8.91
C ALA A 15 12.67 7.58 -8.08
N PHE A 16 11.41 7.30 -8.38
CA PHE A 16 10.28 7.53 -7.51
C PHE A 16 10.02 6.28 -6.67
N GLN A 17 9.83 6.47 -5.36
CA GLN A 17 9.42 5.41 -4.44
C GLN A 17 8.03 5.73 -3.88
N SER A 18 7.04 4.92 -4.24
CA SER A 18 5.63 5.15 -3.90
C SER A 18 5.39 5.07 -2.40
N HIS A 19 6.00 4.11 -1.72
CA HIS A 19 5.83 3.88 -0.28
C HIS A 19 7.00 3.11 0.34
N ALA A 20 6.88 2.72 1.61
CA ALA A 20 7.99 2.20 2.42
C ALA A 20 7.94 0.68 2.68
N HIS A 21 7.22 -0.10 1.87
CA HIS A 21 7.39 -1.55 1.89
C HIS A 21 8.63 -1.98 1.13
N THR A 22 9.22 -3.10 1.55
CA THR A 22 10.55 -3.53 1.14
C THR A 22 10.63 -3.96 -0.32
N ASP A 23 9.54 -4.45 -0.87
CA ASP A 23 9.36 -4.84 -2.27
C ASP A 23 9.26 -3.64 -3.22
N HIS A 24 9.07 -2.43 -2.68
CA HIS A 24 9.13 -1.17 -3.43
C HIS A 24 10.42 -0.39 -3.19
N PHE A 25 11.36 -0.92 -2.38
CA PHE A 25 12.62 -0.23 -2.14
C PHE A 25 13.47 -0.13 -3.39
N VAL A 26 13.92 1.09 -3.68
CA VAL A 26 14.76 1.38 -4.84
C VAL A 26 16.17 1.80 -4.43
N SER A 27 17.11 1.72 -5.37
CA SER A 27 18.43 2.34 -5.30
C SER A 27 18.57 3.34 -6.46
N ALA A 28 18.96 4.58 -6.15
CA ALA A 28 19.14 5.66 -7.11
C ALA A 28 20.09 6.73 -6.55
N GLU A 29 20.61 7.61 -7.40
CA GLU A 29 21.35 8.80 -6.96
C GLU A 29 20.45 9.73 -6.14
N VAL A 30 19.19 9.87 -6.58
CA VAL A 30 18.15 10.64 -5.87
C VAL A 30 16.84 9.84 -5.91
N ILE A 31 16.27 9.62 -4.73
CA ILE A 31 14.96 8.98 -4.56
C ILE A 31 13.92 10.08 -4.27
N TYR A 32 12.89 10.17 -5.10
CA TYR A 32 11.77 11.08 -4.93
C TYR A 32 10.67 10.34 -4.19
N ALA A 33 10.25 10.86 -3.04
CA ALA A 33 9.18 10.27 -2.25
C ALA A 33 8.53 11.32 -1.35
N THR A 34 7.43 10.95 -0.71
CA THR A 34 6.87 11.78 0.36
C THR A 34 7.80 11.79 1.58
N ARG A 35 7.67 12.83 2.42
CA ARG A 35 8.42 12.92 3.67
C ARG A 35 8.16 11.72 4.58
N ALA A 36 6.93 11.24 4.67
CA ALA A 36 6.62 10.06 5.50
C ALA A 36 7.24 8.78 4.94
N THR A 37 7.20 8.55 3.62
CA THR A 37 7.87 7.42 2.98
C THR A 37 9.36 7.41 3.31
N LYS A 38 10.06 8.55 3.19
CA LYS A 38 11.49 8.68 3.58
C LYS A 38 11.74 8.22 5.02
N PHE A 39 10.99 8.75 5.99
CA PHE A 39 11.20 8.44 7.41
C PHE A 39 10.93 6.97 7.71
N LEU A 40 9.93 6.37 7.06
CA LEU A 40 9.61 4.96 7.21
C LEU A 40 10.65 4.06 6.55
N SER A 41 11.11 4.39 5.34
CA SER A 41 12.16 3.65 4.64
C SER A 41 13.48 3.64 5.41
N HIS A 42 13.87 4.76 6.02
CA HIS A 42 15.09 4.87 6.84
C HIS A 42 15.08 3.97 8.10
N LEU A 43 13.95 3.37 8.48
CA LEU A 43 13.92 2.31 9.51
C LEU A 43 14.54 0.97 9.04
N ARG A 44 14.81 0.83 7.74
CA ARG A 44 15.28 -0.40 7.10
C ARG A 44 16.44 -0.15 6.12
N LYS A 45 16.32 0.86 5.26
CA LYS A 45 17.29 1.17 4.20
C LYS A 45 17.50 2.68 4.09
N GLY A 46 18.75 3.10 4.16
CA GLY A 46 19.17 4.48 3.91
C GLY A 46 19.10 4.85 2.42
N GLY A 47 19.21 6.13 2.13
CA GLY A 47 19.22 6.64 0.75
C GLY A 47 19.11 8.15 0.75
N PHE A 48 19.45 8.77 -0.38
CA PHE A 48 19.29 10.21 -0.56
C PHE A 48 17.89 10.50 -1.11
N TYR A 49 17.02 11.02 -0.23
CA TYR A 49 15.62 11.28 -0.57
C TYR A 49 15.37 12.78 -0.78
N ARG A 50 14.78 13.12 -1.92
CA ARG A 50 14.13 14.40 -2.18
C ARG A 50 12.66 14.29 -1.80
N GLU A 51 12.26 15.08 -0.80
CA GLU A 51 10.90 15.07 -0.26
C GLU A 51 9.97 15.88 -1.17
N ILE A 52 8.88 15.25 -1.62
CA ILE A 52 7.86 15.86 -2.46
C ILE A 52 6.53 15.88 -1.70
N GLU A 53 5.88 17.04 -1.69
CA GLU A 53 4.53 17.18 -1.13
C GLU A 53 3.47 16.78 -2.17
N PHE A 54 2.38 16.20 -1.69
CA PHE A 54 1.20 15.95 -2.53
C PHE A 54 0.70 17.25 -3.16
N GLY A 55 0.21 17.16 -4.39
CA GLY A 55 -0.41 18.32 -5.04
C GLY A 55 0.58 19.27 -5.73
N LYS A 56 1.87 19.27 -5.35
CA LYS A 56 2.90 20.15 -5.93
C LYS A 56 3.51 19.53 -7.19
N ALA A 57 3.69 20.36 -8.21
CA ALA A 57 4.40 19.97 -9.43
C ALA A 57 5.91 20.01 -9.20
N PHE A 58 6.63 19.07 -9.81
CA PHE A 58 8.09 18.98 -9.78
C PHE A 58 8.60 18.33 -11.07
N TYR A 59 9.92 18.24 -11.23
CA TYR A 59 10.54 17.49 -12.32
C TYR A 59 11.24 16.24 -11.77
N LEU A 60 11.02 15.13 -12.46
CA LEU A 60 11.68 13.84 -12.23
C LEU A 60 12.36 13.44 -13.54
N GLY A 61 13.69 13.66 -13.62
CA GLY A 61 14.37 13.68 -14.91
C GLY A 61 13.77 14.78 -15.79
N ASP A 62 13.44 14.42 -17.03
CA ASP A 62 12.84 15.34 -18.01
C ASP A 62 11.31 15.43 -17.89
N PHE A 63 10.70 14.58 -17.04
CA PHE A 63 9.26 14.53 -16.88
C PHE A 63 8.77 15.54 -15.84
N LYS A 64 7.81 16.39 -16.23
CA LYS A 64 6.96 17.08 -15.25
C LYS A 64 6.14 16.03 -14.52
N ALA A 65 6.06 16.16 -13.19
CA ALA A 65 5.46 15.17 -12.31
C ALA A 65 4.65 15.81 -11.18
N LYS A 66 3.71 15.03 -10.61
CA LYS A 66 2.91 15.43 -9.45
C LYS A 66 2.47 14.21 -8.64
N LEU A 67 2.60 14.27 -7.32
CA LEU A 67 2.19 13.19 -6.42
C LEU A 67 0.74 13.34 -5.96
N TYR A 68 0.05 12.20 -5.85
CA TYR A 68 -1.30 12.05 -5.32
C TYR A 68 -1.30 10.99 -4.22
N PRO A 69 -2.06 11.17 -3.12
CA PRO A 69 -2.14 10.15 -2.07
C PRO A 69 -2.74 8.86 -2.63
N ALA A 70 -2.11 7.72 -2.34
CA ALA A 70 -2.57 6.40 -2.78
C ALA A 70 -3.43 5.68 -1.73
N GLY A 71 -3.38 6.11 -0.46
CA GLY A 71 -4.26 5.62 0.61
C GLY A 71 -3.93 4.24 1.18
N HIS A 72 -2.87 3.60 0.69
CA HIS A 72 -2.40 2.28 1.14
C HIS A 72 -1.77 2.31 2.55
N MET A 73 -0.90 3.29 2.79
CA MET A 73 -0.29 3.53 4.10
C MET A 73 0.12 5.00 4.22
N LEU A 74 0.55 5.44 5.41
CA LEU A 74 1.00 6.81 5.62
C LEU A 74 2.05 7.23 4.58
N GLY A 75 1.75 8.30 3.85
CA GLY A 75 2.64 8.87 2.83
C GLY A 75 2.70 8.10 1.52
N SER A 76 1.91 7.01 1.35
CA SER A 76 1.90 6.27 0.10
C SER A 76 1.37 7.14 -1.04
N ALA A 77 2.03 7.08 -2.19
CA ALA A 77 1.80 8.01 -3.29
C ALA A 77 1.70 7.31 -4.64
N GLY A 78 0.71 7.72 -5.43
CA GLY A 78 0.74 7.59 -6.88
C GLY A 78 1.42 8.82 -7.51
N ILE A 79 1.93 8.66 -8.72
CA ILE A 79 2.61 9.73 -9.47
C ILE A 79 1.97 9.90 -10.85
N LYS A 80 1.62 11.15 -11.18
CA LYS A 80 1.25 11.54 -12.55
C LYS A 80 2.46 12.15 -13.25
N LEU A 81 2.76 11.67 -14.45
CA LEU A 81 3.77 12.19 -15.36
C LEU A 81 3.09 12.83 -16.58
N TRP A 82 3.66 13.93 -17.06
CA TRP A 82 3.32 14.51 -18.36
C TRP A 82 4.40 14.09 -19.35
N LEU A 83 3.99 13.33 -20.35
CA LEU A 83 4.81 12.80 -21.44
C LEU A 83 4.61 13.67 -22.70
N GLU A 84 5.34 13.38 -23.77
CA GLU A 84 5.17 14.09 -25.05
C GLU A 84 3.81 13.78 -25.70
N ASN A 85 3.35 12.53 -25.57
CA ASN A 85 2.17 11.97 -26.22
C ASN A 85 0.95 11.84 -25.29
N GLY A 86 1.00 12.39 -24.07
CA GLY A 86 -0.10 12.30 -23.12
C GLY A 86 0.34 12.33 -21.67
N THR A 87 -0.47 11.71 -20.80
CA THR A 87 -0.22 11.67 -19.37
C THR A 87 -0.35 10.26 -18.81
N LEU A 88 0.59 9.90 -17.95
CA LEU A 88 0.64 8.60 -17.29
C LEU A 88 0.36 8.78 -15.80
N PHE A 89 -0.49 7.93 -15.24
CA PHE A 89 -0.65 7.80 -13.79
C PHE A 89 -0.23 6.41 -13.32
N TYR A 90 0.79 6.36 -12.47
CA TYR A 90 1.21 5.15 -11.76
C TYR A 90 0.65 5.16 -10.33
N THR A 91 -0.11 4.15 -9.94
CA THR A 91 -0.81 4.14 -8.65
C THR A 91 0.11 3.84 -7.47
N GLY A 92 1.18 3.07 -7.69
CA GLY A 92 1.79 2.29 -6.62
C GLY A 92 0.76 1.36 -5.95
N ASP A 93 1.04 0.91 -4.74
CA ASP A 93 0.03 0.25 -3.92
C ASP A 93 -1.02 1.26 -3.44
N THR A 94 -2.29 0.91 -3.57
CA THR A 94 -3.39 1.86 -3.39
C THR A 94 -4.59 1.25 -2.68
N LYS A 95 -5.38 2.10 -2.01
CA LYS A 95 -6.67 1.77 -1.40
C LYS A 95 -7.69 2.80 -1.83
N TRP A 96 -8.90 2.37 -2.20
CA TRP A 96 -9.98 3.31 -2.52
C TRP A 96 -10.60 3.90 -1.26
N PHE A 97 -10.94 3.04 -0.28
CA PHE A 97 -11.51 3.50 0.97
C PHE A 97 -10.49 4.20 1.88
N LYS A 98 -10.92 5.25 2.57
CA LYS A 98 -10.11 5.95 3.56
C LYS A 98 -9.88 5.06 4.79
N LEU A 99 -8.61 4.74 5.04
CA LEU A 99 -8.13 4.09 6.26
C LEU A 99 -7.96 5.11 7.40
N ARG A 100 -7.92 4.65 8.65
CA ARG A 100 -7.67 5.52 9.83
C ARG A 100 -6.27 6.14 9.77
N THR A 101 -5.29 5.42 9.23
CA THR A 101 -3.87 5.76 9.33
C THR A 101 -3.16 6.16 8.03
N ALA A 102 -3.89 6.25 6.91
CA ALA A 102 -3.35 6.67 5.61
C ALA A 102 -4.15 7.82 5.01
N GLU A 103 -3.55 8.70 4.21
CA GLU A 103 -4.24 9.82 3.53
C GLU A 103 -5.41 9.34 2.66
N LYS A 104 -6.44 10.18 2.45
CA LYS A 104 -7.53 9.82 1.53
C LYS A 104 -6.98 9.79 0.11
N SER A 105 -7.12 8.66 -0.57
CA SER A 105 -6.61 8.47 -1.92
C SER A 105 -7.26 9.42 -2.92
N ARG A 106 -6.49 9.78 -3.96
CA ARG A 106 -6.95 10.60 -5.08
C ARG A 106 -6.41 10.05 -6.39
N PHE A 107 -7.34 9.83 -7.32
CA PHE A 107 -7.05 9.28 -8.64
C PHE A 107 -7.37 10.36 -9.69
N PRO A 108 -6.34 11.02 -10.28
CA PRO A 108 -6.55 11.99 -11.35
C PRO A 108 -6.88 11.27 -12.67
N ARG A 109 -7.50 11.97 -13.63
CA ARG A 109 -7.55 11.45 -15.00
C ARG A 109 -6.15 11.32 -15.59
N ALA A 110 -5.93 10.33 -16.43
CA ALA A 110 -4.71 10.15 -17.22
C ALA A 110 -5.00 9.29 -18.44
N ASP A 111 -4.30 9.54 -19.54
CA ASP A 111 -4.46 8.82 -20.80
C ASP A 111 -3.96 7.37 -20.66
N PHE A 112 -2.89 7.20 -19.88
CA PHE A 112 -2.31 5.90 -19.52
C PHE A 112 -2.38 5.66 -18.01
N LEU A 113 -2.81 4.47 -17.61
CA LEU A 113 -2.87 4.05 -16.20
C LEU A 113 -1.96 2.84 -15.97
N VAL A 114 -1.04 2.92 -15.02
CA VAL A 114 -0.33 1.75 -14.48
C VAL A 114 -0.85 1.49 -13.07
N ILE A 115 -1.56 0.37 -12.89
CA ILE A 115 -2.30 0.04 -11.67
C ILE A 115 -1.85 -1.30 -11.07
N GLU A 116 -1.74 -1.35 -9.74
CA GLU A 116 -1.52 -2.63 -9.04
C GLU A 116 -2.68 -3.62 -9.24
N ALA A 117 -2.38 -4.92 -9.20
CA ALA A 117 -3.37 -5.99 -9.33
C ALA A 117 -3.18 -7.07 -8.25
N THR A 118 -2.71 -6.68 -7.04
CA THR A 118 -2.57 -7.58 -5.88
C THR A 118 -3.82 -8.43 -5.64
N PHE A 119 -4.99 -7.84 -5.88
CA PHE A 119 -6.31 -8.44 -5.74
C PHE A 119 -7.14 -8.34 -7.03
N GLY A 120 -6.48 -8.44 -8.18
CA GLY A 120 -7.04 -8.23 -9.52
C GLY A 120 -8.06 -9.26 -10.03
N VAL A 121 -8.57 -10.15 -9.17
CA VAL A 121 -9.60 -11.13 -9.54
C VAL A 121 -10.83 -11.06 -8.63
N PRO A 122 -12.06 -11.31 -9.14
CA PRO A 122 -13.32 -11.11 -8.40
C PRO A 122 -13.42 -11.81 -7.04
N HIS A 123 -12.71 -12.93 -6.88
CA HIS A 123 -12.66 -13.67 -5.62
C HIS A 123 -12.10 -12.83 -4.45
N PHE A 124 -11.25 -11.85 -4.74
CA PHE A 124 -10.77 -10.89 -3.73
C PHE A 124 -11.71 -9.70 -3.61
N THR A 125 -12.88 -9.99 -3.08
CA THR A 125 -13.81 -8.99 -2.55
C THR A 125 -13.65 -8.92 -1.03
N PHE A 126 -13.44 -7.72 -0.51
CA PHE A 126 -13.20 -7.48 0.92
C PHE A 126 -14.36 -6.76 1.59
N PRO A 127 -14.60 -6.99 2.90
CA PRO A 127 -15.47 -6.11 3.66
C PRO A 127 -14.94 -4.67 3.60
N THR A 128 -15.85 -3.70 3.66
CA THR A 128 -15.48 -2.29 3.82
C THR A 128 -14.64 -2.11 5.11
N PRO A 129 -13.81 -1.05 5.22
CA PRO A 129 -13.03 -0.83 6.43
C PRO A 129 -13.87 -0.81 7.71
N ARG A 130 -15.10 -0.28 7.64
CA ARG A 130 -16.04 -0.26 8.78
C ARG A 130 -16.53 -1.65 9.17
N GLU A 131 -16.82 -2.51 8.20
CA GLU A 131 -17.21 -3.90 8.46
C GLU A 131 -16.04 -4.74 8.98
N ALA A 132 -14.85 -4.55 8.43
CA ALA A 132 -13.63 -5.18 8.92
C ALA A 132 -13.32 -4.76 10.36
N GLU A 133 -13.47 -3.47 10.68
CA GLU A 133 -13.37 -2.91 12.03
C GLU A 133 -14.39 -3.55 12.97
N LYS A 134 -15.68 -3.63 12.59
CA LYS A 134 -16.71 -4.29 13.41
C LYS A 134 -16.35 -5.75 13.72
N LYS A 135 -15.87 -6.51 12.72
CA LYS A 135 -15.46 -7.90 12.90
C LYS A 135 -14.24 -8.04 13.81
N LEU A 136 -13.27 -7.12 13.69
CA LEU A 136 -12.10 -7.08 14.55
C LEU A 136 -12.50 -6.86 16.02
N ILE A 137 -13.35 -5.87 16.29
CA ILE A 137 -13.77 -5.54 17.65
C ILE A 137 -14.59 -6.67 18.27
N ALA A 138 -15.56 -7.22 17.54
CA ALA A 138 -16.36 -8.35 18.02
C ALA A 138 -15.49 -9.55 18.41
N PHE A 139 -14.45 -9.85 17.62
CA PHE A 139 -13.49 -10.90 17.95
C PHE A 139 -12.68 -10.58 19.23
N VAL A 140 -12.25 -9.34 19.40
CA VAL A 140 -11.50 -8.91 20.59
C VAL A 140 -12.37 -9.01 21.84
N GLU A 141 -13.62 -8.52 21.77
CA GLU A 141 -14.61 -8.59 22.85
C GLU A 141 -14.87 -10.05 23.26
N GLU A 142 -15.20 -10.92 22.29
CA GLU A 142 -15.47 -12.34 22.56
C GLU A 142 -14.28 -13.05 23.22
N ALA A 143 -13.04 -12.74 22.81
CA ALA A 143 -11.85 -13.30 23.42
C ALA A 143 -11.68 -12.84 24.87
N LEU A 144 -11.84 -11.53 25.13
CA LEU A 144 -11.68 -10.94 26.46
C LEU A 144 -12.78 -11.42 27.42
N GLU A 145 -14.04 -11.52 26.98
CA GLU A 145 -15.15 -12.08 27.76
C GLU A 145 -14.90 -13.52 28.23
N ARG A 146 -14.17 -14.31 27.43
CA ARG A 146 -13.73 -15.67 27.78
C ARG A 146 -12.48 -15.70 28.67
N GLY A 147 -12.04 -14.55 29.18
CA GLY A 147 -10.80 -14.42 29.95
C GLY A 147 -9.55 -14.78 29.13
N LYS A 148 -9.59 -14.59 27.81
CA LYS A 148 -8.45 -14.82 26.90
C LYS A 148 -7.90 -13.52 26.38
N ARG A 149 -6.59 -13.50 26.15
CA ARG A 149 -5.89 -12.37 25.55
C ARG A 149 -5.71 -12.60 24.05
N PRO A 150 -6.39 -11.86 23.16
CA PRO A 150 -6.29 -12.09 21.72
C PRO A 150 -4.88 -11.77 21.20
N VAL A 151 -4.40 -12.61 20.27
CA VAL A 151 -3.13 -12.42 19.55
C VAL A 151 -3.43 -12.28 18.07
N LEU A 152 -3.05 -11.14 17.49
CA LEU A 152 -3.28 -10.83 16.08
C LEU A 152 -1.95 -10.82 15.33
N TYR A 153 -1.88 -11.57 14.23
CA TYR A 153 -0.75 -11.53 13.33
C TYR A 153 -0.99 -10.51 12.22
N VAL A 154 -0.07 -9.56 12.07
CA VAL A 154 -0.18 -8.40 11.19
C VAL A 154 1.14 -8.07 10.48
N ASN A 155 1.09 -7.43 9.32
CA ASN A 155 2.27 -6.81 8.70
C ASN A 155 2.79 -5.70 9.62
N GLN A 156 4.10 -5.62 9.82
CA GLN A 156 4.72 -4.70 10.78
C GLN A 156 4.52 -3.20 10.46
N MET A 157 4.29 -2.88 9.18
CA MET A 157 4.17 -1.52 8.68
C MET A 157 2.89 -1.36 7.85
N GLY A 158 2.17 -0.25 8.05
CA GLY A 158 0.86 0.01 7.45
C GLY A 158 -0.26 -0.70 8.21
N LYS A 159 -0.38 -2.01 8.04
CA LYS A 159 -1.51 -2.78 8.59
C LYS A 159 -1.52 -2.86 10.13
N ALA A 160 -0.35 -3.08 10.75
CA ALA A 160 -0.25 -3.05 12.21
C ALA A 160 -0.72 -1.70 12.78
N GLN A 161 -0.35 -0.59 12.15
CA GLN A 161 -0.74 0.74 12.59
C GLN A 161 -2.25 0.96 12.41
N GLU A 162 -2.84 0.50 11.31
CA GLU A 162 -4.29 0.55 11.13
C GLU A 162 -5.03 -0.21 12.24
N VAL A 163 -4.62 -1.44 12.54
CA VAL A 163 -5.18 -2.25 13.64
C VAL A 163 -4.98 -1.57 15.00
N MET A 164 -3.77 -1.06 15.28
CA MET A 164 -3.50 -0.31 16.52
C MET A 164 -4.44 0.88 16.66
N LYS A 165 -4.68 1.64 15.58
CA LYS A 165 -5.52 2.83 15.64
C LYS A 165 -6.99 2.49 15.81
N ILE A 166 -7.46 1.43 15.17
CA ILE A 166 -8.81 0.90 15.40
C ILE A 166 -8.97 0.56 16.87
N LEU A 167 -8.07 -0.24 17.44
CA LEU A 167 -8.13 -0.65 18.86
C LEU A 167 -8.06 0.56 19.80
N ASP A 168 -7.23 1.57 19.48
CA ASP A 168 -7.13 2.83 20.23
C ASP A 168 -8.45 3.59 20.28
N ILE A 169 -9.15 3.70 19.13
CA ILE A 169 -10.46 4.35 19.03
C ILE A 169 -11.51 3.64 19.88
N HIS A 170 -11.43 2.31 19.99
CA HIS A 170 -12.36 1.50 20.78
C HIS A 170 -11.91 1.29 22.23
N GLY A 171 -10.83 1.93 22.67
CA GLY A 171 -10.37 1.91 24.05
C GLY A 171 -9.56 0.69 24.48
N TYR A 172 -9.15 -0.18 23.54
CA TYR A 172 -8.35 -1.36 23.84
C TYR A 172 -6.86 -1.07 23.80
N THR A 173 -6.17 -1.53 24.83
CA THR A 173 -4.71 -1.45 24.93
C THR A 173 -4.01 -2.54 24.10
N VAL A 174 -2.84 -2.22 23.56
CA VAL A 174 -2.08 -3.09 22.66
C VAL A 174 -0.65 -3.29 23.15
N LYS A 175 -0.25 -4.56 23.27
CA LYS A 175 1.16 -4.97 23.34
C LYS A 175 1.69 -5.24 21.94
N ALA A 176 2.65 -4.44 21.49
CA ALA A 176 3.23 -4.54 20.16
C ALA A 176 4.73 -4.86 20.18
N SER A 177 5.23 -5.48 19.10
CA SER A 177 6.67 -5.68 18.92
C SER A 177 7.44 -4.35 18.81
N ARG A 178 8.72 -4.34 19.22
CA ARG A 178 9.59 -3.16 19.15
C ARG A 178 9.62 -2.51 17.76
N GLU A 179 9.59 -3.32 16.71
CA GLU A 179 9.57 -2.83 15.32
C GLU A 179 8.28 -2.08 14.99
N MET A 180 7.12 -2.60 15.42
CA MET A 180 5.84 -1.90 15.21
C MET A 180 5.77 -0.61 16.03
N VAL A 181 6.34 -0.58 17.24
CA VAL A 181 6.45 0.64 18.06
C VAL A 181 7.35 1.69 17.38
N LYS A 182 8.46 1.28 16.74
CA LYS A 182 9.30 2.21 15.96
C LYS A 182 8.52 2.82 14.80
N VAL A 183 7.75 2.03 14.06
CA VAL A 183 6.88 2.52 12.98
C VAL A 183 5.81 3.46 13.52
N ALA A 184 5.13 3.10 14.61
CA ALA A 184 4.12 3.94 15.27
C ALA A 184 4.68 5.30 15.69
N ARG A 185 5.91 5.35 16.21
CA ARG A 185 6.61 6.62 16.53
C ARG A 185 6.86 7.49 15.31
N VAL A 186 7.14 6.90 14.15
CA VAL A 186 7.25 7.66 12.89
C VAL A 186 5.88 8.24 12.53
N TYR A 187 4.81 7.44 12.56
CA TYR A 187 3.45 7.91 12.31
C TYR A 187 3.04 9.08 13.22
N SER A 188 3.47 9.08 14.49
CA SER A 188 3.21 10.18 15.42
C SER A 188 3.87 11.51 15.01
N LYS A 189 5.00 11.47 14.28
CA LYS A 189 5.60 12.68 13.70
C LYS A 189 4.74 13.32 12.60
N PHE A 190 3.77 12.58 12.08
CA PHE A 190 2.82 13.02 11.05
C PHE A 190 1.39 13.13 11.59
N GLY A 191 1.23 13.27 12.91
CA GLY A 191 -0.06 13.55 13.55
C GLY A 191 -0.93 12.33 13.84
N ILE A 192 -0.43 11.11 13.64
CA ILE A 192 -1.16 9.87 13.98
C ILE A 192 -0.54 9.26 15.24
N SER A 193 -1.22 9.46 16.37
CA SER A 193 -0.82 8.92 17.67
C SER A 193 -1.51 7.60 17.99
N PHE A 194 -0.87 6.80 18.84
CA PHE A 194 -1.34 5.52 19.36
C PHE A 194 -1.22 5.55 20.88
N GLY A 195 -2.26 6.05 21.56
CA GLY A 195 -2.27 6.23 23.02
C GLY A 195 -2.39 4.92 23.78
N ASN A 196 -2.82 3.87 23.08
CA ASN A 196 -3.13 2.56 23.64
C ASN A 196 -1.95 1.57 23.72
N ILE A 197 -0.72 1.96 23.36
CA ILE A 197 0.42 1.04 23.42
C ILE A 197 0.86 0.85 24.88
N ALA A 198 0.77 -0.39 25.39
CA ALA A 198 1.11 -0.74 26.78
C ALA A 198 1.95 -2.04 26.85
N ALA A 199 2.75 -2.18 27.91
CA ALA A 199 3.61 -3.37 28.10
C ALA A 199 2.81 -4.67 28.32
N ASP A 200 1.64 -4.54 28.93
CA ASP A 200 0.70 -5.58 29.32
C ASP A 200 -0.65 -5.48 28.59
N GLY A 201 -0.74 -4.69 27.51
CA GLY A 201 -2.01 -4.34 26.86
C GLY A 201 -2.89 -5.52 26.40
N GLU A 202 -4.21 -5.36 26.51
CA GLU A 202 -5.23 -6.40 26.32
C GLU A 202 -5.12 -7.18 25.01
N VAL A 203 -4.64 -6.57 23.93
CA VAL A 203 -4.44 -7.24 22.63
C VAL A 203 -2.96 -7.33 22.30
N VAL A 204 -2.49 -8.47 21.80
CA VAL A 204 -1.09 -8.63 21.37
C VAL A 204 -0.98 -8.57 19.85
N LEU A 205 -0.15 -7.68 19.31
CA LEU A 205 0.17 -7.64 17.88
C LEU A 205 1.55 -8.25 17.60
N ARG A 206 1.60 -9.22 16.68
CA ARG A 206 2.85 -9.89 16.25
C ARG A 206 3.00 -9.91 14.73
N SER A 207 4.24 -10.07 14.28
CA SER A 207 4.52 -10.29 12.86
C SER A 207 4.27 -11.75 12.50
N TYR A 208 3.84 -12.03 11.26
CA TYR A 208 3.69 -13.40 10.73
C TYR A 208 4.93 -14.27 10.88
N ARG A 209 6.11 -13.66 10.93
CA ARG A 209 7.39 -14.38 11.09
C ARG A 209 7.75 -14.70 12.54
N SER A 210 6.94 -14.29 13.50
CA SER A 210 7.22 -14.52 14.93
C SER A 210 6.84 -15.95 15.35
N PRO A 211 7.65 -16.63 16.18
CA PRO A 211 7.30 -17.96 16.70
C PRO A 211 5.96 -17.93 17.44
N ARG A 212 5.20 -19.03 17.32
CA ARG A 212 3.98 -19.26 18.09
C ARG A 212 4.27 -19.18 19.59
N VAL A 213 3.27 -18.75 20.38
CA VAL A 213 3.40 -18.68 21.85
C VAL A 213 2.96 -20.02 22.44
N GLU A 214 3.87 -20.75 23.08
CA GLU A 214 3.55 -21.96 23.84
C GLU A 214 2.57 -21.66 24.98
N ASN A 215 1.68 -22.60 25.29
CA ASN A 215 0.67 -22.53 26.36
C ASN A 215 -0.28 -21.31 26.30
N SER A 216 -0.41 -20.68 25.14
CA SER A 216 -1.55 -19.80 24.89
C SER A 216 -2.80 -20.66 24.68
N LEU A 217 -3.91 -20.33 25.34
CA LEU A 217 -5.21 -20.76 24.82
C LEU A 217 -5.39 -19.99 23.52
N SER A 218 -5.06 -20.66 22.42
CA SER A 218 -5.27 -20.19 21.07
C SER A 218 -6.51 -20.86 20.48
N PRO A 219 -7.72 -20.34 20.75
CA PRO A 219 -8.85 -20.63 19.87
C PRO A 219 -8.75 -19.88 18.52
N TRP A 220 -7.65 -19.15 18.26
CA TRP A 220 -7.74 -17.83 17.64
C TRP A 220 -6.44 -17.31 16.99
N GLU A 221 -5.69 -18.11 16.21
CA GLU A 221 -4.59 -17.55 15.38
C GLU A 221 -5.13 -16.67 14.25
N LEU A 222 -5.72 -15.53 14.61
CA LEU A 222 -6.35 -14.61 13.69
C LEU A 222 -5.27 -13.86 12.92
N THR A 223 -5.09 -14.28 11.68
CA THR A 223 -4.27 -13.58 10.70
C THR A 223 -5.11 -12.43 10.14
N VAL A 224 -4.65 -11.20 10.39
CA VAL A 224 -5.29 -9.99 9.91
C VAL A 224 -4.58 -9.53 8.65
N SER A 225 -5.05 -9.98 7.49
CA SER A 225 -4.48 -9.62 6.19
C SER A 225 -5.53 -9.64 5.09
N GLY A 226 -5.17 -9.27 3.87
CA GLY A 226 -6.04 -9.48 2.71
C GLY A 226 -6.24 -10.97 2.34
N PHE A 227 -5.42 -11.88 2.87
CA PHE A 227 -5.50 -13.32 2.59
C PHE A 227 -5.81 -14.17 3.84
N GLY A 228 -5.93 -13.54 5.01
CA GLY A 228 -6.08 -14.20 6.30
C GLY A 228 -7.54 -14.41 6.72
N THR A 229 -7.72 -14.94 7.93
CA THR A 229 -9.02 -15.24 8.52
C THR A 229 -9.86 -13.97 8.76
N LEU A 230 -9.22 -12.90 9.26
CA LEU A 230 -9.84 -11.59 9.33
C LEU A 230 -9.37 -10.75 8.15
N LYS A 231 -10.23 -10.64 7.14
CA LYS A 231 -9.95 -9.86 5.94
C LYS A 231 -9.96 -8.36 6.24
N LEU A 232 -8.78 -7.80 6.48
CA LEU A 232 -8.51 -6.36 6.55
C LEU A 232 -7.33 -6.08 5.62
N SER A 233 -7.61 -5.37 4.52
CA SER A 233 -6.62 -5.07 3.48
C SER A 233 -6.38 -3.57 3.37
N ASN A 234 -5.10 -3.24 3.21
CA ASN A 234 -4.63 -1.89 2.89
C ASN A 234 -4.46 -1.71 1.37
N HIS A 235 -4.73 -2.73 0.56
CA HIS A 235 -4.85 -2.59 -0.89
C HIS A 235 -6.33 -2.53 -1.29
N ALA A 236 -6.57 -1.99 -2.48
CA ALA A 236 -7.82 -2.04 -3.20
C ALA A 236 -8.17 -3.50 -3.47
N ASP A 237 -9.40 -3.88 -3.12
CA ASP A 237 -9.98 -5.14 -3.57
C ASP A 237 -10.36 -5.07 -5.06
N PHE A 238 -10.86 -6.16 -5.64
CA PHE A 238 -11.21 -6.20 -7.06
C PHE A 238 -12.16 -5.07 -7.48
N TRP A 239 -13.21 -4.79 -6.70
CA TRP A 239 -14.19 -3.76 -7.03
C TRP A 239 -13.65 -2.34 -6.81
N GLU A 240 -12.76 -2.15 -5.85
CA GLU A 240 -12.02 -0.91 -5.68
C GLU A 240 -11.07 -0.66 -6.86
N LEU A 241 -10.37 -1.68 -7.36
CA LEU A 241 -9.52 -1.57 -8.55
C LEU A 241 -10.33 -1.16 -9.78
N MET A 242 -11.49 -1.81 -10.00
CA MET A 242 -12.44 -1.44 -11.06
C MET A 242 -12.86 0.04 -10.97
N ARG A 243 -13.24 0.51 -9.77
CA ARG A 243 -13.58 1.93 -9.54
C ARG A 243 -12.42 2.88 -9.80
N ILE A 244 -11.18 2.45 -9.53
CA ILE A 244 -10.00 3.26 -9.84
C ILE A 244 -9.84 3.40 -11.36
N VAL A 245 -9.96 2.30 -12.11
CA VAL A 245 -9.91 2.33 -13.58
C VAL A 245 -10.98 3.27 -14.14
N GLU A 246 -12.25 3.10 -13.72
CA GLU A 246 -13.36 3.98 -14.12
C GLU A 246 -13.12 5.44 -13.73
N LYS A 247 -12.49 5.69 -12.57
CA LYS A 247 -12.25 7.05 -12.07
C LYS A 247 -11.11 7.75 -12.82
N VAL A 248 -10.08 7.02 -13.21
CA VAL A 248 -8.95 7.53 -13.97
C VAL A 248 -9.36 7.74 -15.43
N ASP A 249 -10.29 6.94 -15.95
CA ASP A 249 -10.80 7.04 -17.32
C ASP A 249 -9.67 7.00 -18.38
N PRO A 250 -8.81 5.96 -18.37
CA PRO A 250 -7.66 5.86 -19.28
C PRO A 250 -8.02 5.28 -20.64
N GLU A 251 -7.24 5.65 -21.64
CA GLU A 251 -7.27 5.03 -22.98
C GLU A 251 -6.66 3.62 -22.92
N ARG A 252 -5.59 3.45 -22.13
CA ARG A 252 -4.90 2.16 -21.97
C ARG A 252 -4.49 1.89 -20.52
N VAL A 253 -4.68 0.65 -20.09
CA VAL A 253 -4.40 0.18 -18.73
C VAL A 253 -3.27 -0.84 -18.70
N PHE A 254 -2.25 -0.57 -17.90
CA PHE A 254 -1.15 -1.46 -17.62
C PHE A 254 -1.28 -2.04 -16.21
N THR A 255 -1.42 -3.35 -16.10
CA THR A 255 -1.55 -4.00 -14.79
C THR A 255 -0.20 -4.52 -14.32
N VAL A 256 0.09 -4.34 -13.02
CA VAL A 256 1.35 -4.78 -12.39
C VAL A 256 1.08 -5.43 -11.04
N TYR A 257 1.97 -6.32 -10.59
CA TYR A 257 1.87 -7.04 -9.31
C TYR A 257 0.66 -7.99 -9.20
N GLY A 258 0.79 -9.03 -8.37
CA GLY A 258 -0.29 -9.97 -8.10
C GLY A 258 -0.88 -10.61 -9.35
N PHE A 259 -2.19 -10.48 -9.52
CA PHE A 259 -3.00 -11.05 -10.61
C PHE A 259 -3.06 -10.14 -11.84
N ALA A 260 -1.90 -9.60 -12.25
CA ALA A 260 -1.81 -8.63 -13.32
C ALA A 260 -2.40 -9.16 -14.64
N GLU A 261 -2.05 -10.39 -15.03
CA GLU A 261 -2.54 -11.02 -16.27
C GLU A 261 -4.04 -11.29 -16.24
N GLU A 262 -4.57 -11.82 -15.14
CA GLU A 262 -6.00 -12.04 -14.97
C GLU A 262 -6.77 -10.73 -15.02
N PHE A 263 -6.27 -9.70 -14.34
CA PHE A 263 -6.93 -8.40 -14.29
C PHE A 263 -6.94 -7.74 -15.66
N ALA A 264 -5.82 -7.77 -16.39
CA ALA A 264 -5.77 -7.28 -17.77
C ALA A 264 -6.74 -8.03 -18.68
N ARG A 265 -6.83 -9.38 -18.58
CA ARG A 265 -7.82 -10.17 -19.34
C ARG A 265 -9.26 -9.77 -19.03
N ILE A 266 -9.58 -9.54 -17.75
CA ILE A 266 -10.91 -9.08 -17.34
C ILE A 266 -11.22 -7.69 -17.91
N LEU A 267 -10.28 -6.75 -17.81
CA LEU A 267 -10.42 -5.39 -18.34
C LEU A 267 -10.65 -5.38 -19.86
N ASN A 268 -9.90 -6.20 -20.61
CA ASN A 268 -10.13 -6.40 -22.05
C ASN A 268 -11.53 -6.97 -22.34
N GLY A 269 -11.99 -7.94 -21.53
CA GLY A 269 -13.32 -8.52 -21.66
C GLY A 269 -14.48 -7.55 -21.46
N ILE A 270 -14.24 -6.38 -20.87
CA ILE A 270 -15.24 -5.33 -20.62
C ILE A 270 -14.98 -4.04 -21.40
N GLY A 271 -14.04 -4.05 -22.35
CA GLY A 271 -13.86 -2.97 -23.32
C GLY A 271 -12.72 -1.98 -23.05
N TYR A 272 -11.88 -2.20 -22.04
CA TYR A 272 -10.63 -1.42 -21.87
C TYR A 272 -9.50 -2.07 -22.67
N GLU A 273 -8.63 -1.27 -23.28
CA GLU A 273 -7.36 -1.80 -23.80
C GLU A 273 -6.39 -2.01 -22.63
N SER A 274 -6.03 -3.27 -22.34
CA SER A 274 -5.17 -3.57 -21.19
C SER A 274 -4.07 -4.59 -21.47
N VAL A 275 -2.89 -4.35 -20.88
CA VAL A 275 -1.73 -5.25 -20.94
C VAL A 275 -1.12 -5.43 -19.56
N ALA A 276 -0.78 -6.66 -19.20
CA ALA A 276 -0.01 -6.95 -18.00
C ALA A 276 1.48 -6.73 -18.24
N ILE A 277 2.17 -6.11 -17.28
CA ILE A 277 3.62 -5.90 -17.35
C ILE A 277 4.29 -6.81 -16.33
N GLU A 278 5.09 -7.76 -16.83
CA GLU A 278 5.88 -8.63 -15.97
C GLU A 278 7.03 -7.88 -15.26
N SER A 279 7.25 -8.26 -14.00
CA SER A 279 8.32 -7.68 -13.17
C SER A 279 9.73 -8.08 -13.64
N THR A 280 9.87 -9.05 -14.56
CA THR A 280 11.12 -9.74 -14.94
C THR A 280 11.75 -9.35 -16.28
N THR A 281 11.14 -8.51 -17.12
CA THR A 281 11.77 -8.12 -18.40
C THR A 281 12.91 -7.11 -18.19
N THR A 282 14.06 -7.36 -18.82
CA THR A 282 15.29 -6.55 -18.67
C THR A 282 15.15 -5.16 -19.31
N LEU A 283 16.03 -4.25 -18.87
CA LEU A 283 16.02 -2.80 -19.14
C LEU A 283 15.88 -2.36 -20.62
N PRO A 284 16.45 -3.02 -21.64
CA PRO A 284 16.32 -2.57 -23.03
C PRO A 284 14.94 -2.84 -23.65
N GLU A 285 14.37 -4.03 -23.40
CA GLU A 285 13.09 -4.46 -24.00
C GLU A 285 11.89 -3.67 -23.44
N ARG A 286 11.98 -3.20 -22.18
CA ARG A 286 10.97 -2.32 -21.56
C ARG A 286 10.82 -0.98 -22.28
N TRP A 287 11.90 -0.42 -22.80
CA TRP A 287 11.88 0.89 -23.46
C TRP A 287 11.30 0.83 -24.87
N GLU A 288 11.63 -0.22 -25.63
CA GLU A 288 11.03 -0.44 -26.96
C GLU A 288 9.54 -0.79 -26.85
N PHE A 289 9.14 -1.61 -25.87
CA PHE A 289 7.73 -1.91 -25.64
C PHE A 289 6.93 -0.65 -25.29
N PHE A 290 7.42 0.20 -24.40
CA PHE A 290 6.72 1.43 -24.05
C PHE A 290 6.75 2.50 -25.14
N ASN A 291 7.82 2.64 -25.94
CA ASN A 291 7.84 3.58 -27.08
C ASN A 291 7.08 3.08 -28.32
N GLN A 292 6.74 1.78 -28.39
CA GLN A 292 5.84 1.27 -29.42
C GLN A 292 4.36 1.45 -29.04
N ILE A 293 4.08 1.71 -27.76
CA ILE A 293 2.74 1.69 -27.16
C ILE A 293 2.34 3.09 -26.64
N LEU A 294 3.29 3.97 -26.36
CA LEU A 294 3.13 5.40 -26.11
C LEU A 294 3.58 6.14 -27.38
#